data_AF-A0A6L6PI38-F1
#
_entry.id   AF-A0A6L6PI38-F1
#
_cell.length_a   1.000
_cell.length_b   1.000
_cell.length_c   1.000
_cell.angle_alpha   90.00
_cell.angle_beta   90.00
_cell.angle_gamma   90.00
#
_symmetry.space_group_name_H-M   'P 1'
#
loop_
_entity.id
_entity.type
_entity.pdbx_description
1 polymer ?
#
loop_
_entity_poly.entity_id
_entity_poly.type
_entity_poly.pdbx_seq_one_letter_code
_entity_poly.pdbx_strand_id
1 'polypeptide(L)'
;MAPQSESPVQFAFGARFSKNLYVSLSAVEFRALKLLVAEEPEIGAKLQGSRNSRSLDFAGCVVYYSYEPLFRAICFMDVEKVEWHGLRPPSCLLRLRNFFGV
;
A
#
# COMPACT_ATOMS: atom_id res chain seq x y z
N MET A 1 30.68 16.12 -11.63
CA MET A 1 29.87 14.89 -11.67
C MET A 1 28.42 15.30 -11.49
N ALA A 2 27.59 15.19 -12.53
CA ALA A 2 26.15 15.36 -12.36
C ALA A 2 25.65 14.25 -11.42
N PRO A 3 24.78 14.54 -10.42
CA PRO A 3 24.22 13.48 -9.59
C PRO A 3 23.56 12.47 -10.52
N GLN A 4 23.91 11.19 -10.37
CA GLN A 4 23.27 10.15 -11.15
C GLN A 4 21.78 10.24 -10.85
N SER A 5 21.01 10.66 -11.85
CA SER A 5 19.56 10.80 -11.77
C SER A 5 19.00 9.40 -11.61
N GLU A 6 18.88 8.99 -10.36
CA GLU A 6 18.17 7.80 -9.94
C GLU A 6 16.81 7.76 -10.64
N SER A 7 16.54 6.66 -11.35
CA SER A 7 15.31 6.51 -12.13
C SER A 7 14.09 6.78 -11.23
N PRO A 8 13.12 7.60 -11.68
CA PRO A 8 11.97 7.96 -10.85
C PRO A 8 11.15 6.70 -10.53
N VAL A 9 10.62 6.64 -9.30
CA VAL A 9 9.73 5.56 -8.86
C VAL A 9 8.47 5.54 -9.73
N GLN A 10 8.16 4.37 -10.28
CA GLN A 10 6.97 4.18 -11.10
C GLN A 10 5.78 3.79 -10.23
N PHE A 11 4.59 4.30 -10.57
CA PHE A 11 3.36 4.01 -9.84
C PHE A 11 2.35 3.32 -10.75
N ALA A 12 1.85 2.18 -10.29
CA ALA A 12 0.71 1.49 -10.88
C ALA A 12 -0.45 1.44 -9.88
N PHE A 13 -1.68 1.46 -10.39
CA PHE A 13 -2.89 1.45 -9.58
C PHE A 13 -3.79 0.30 -10.02
N GLY A 14 -4.02 -0.65 -9.11
CA GLY A 14 -4.98 -1.72 -9.31
C GLY A 14 -6.41 -1.19 -9.39
N ALA A 15 -7.27 -1.91 -10.09
CA ALA A 15 -8.67 -1.52 -10.27
C ALA A 15 -9.43 -1.33 -8.94
N ARG A 16 -9.13 -2.14 -7.93
CA ARG A 16 -9.72 -2.01 -6.58
C ARG A 16 -9.26 -0.76 -5.86
N PHE A 17 -7.94 -0.53 -5.83
CA PHE A 17 -7.37 0.69 -5.28
C PHE A 17 -8.00 1.94 -5.90
N SER A 18 -8.04 2.04 -7.24
CA SER A 18 -8.62 3.19 -7.94
C SER A 18 -10.10 3.42 -7.60
N LYS A 19 -10.86 2.34 -7.41
CA LYS A 19 -12.27 2.40 -7.03
C LYS A 19 -12.46 2.90 -5.59
N ASN A 20 -11.62 2.44 -4.66
CA ASN A 20 -11.75 2.74 -3.24
C ASN A 20 -11.03 4.03 -2.83
N LEU A 21 -10.08 4.51 -3.63
CA LEU A 21 -9.22 5.66 -3.33
C LEU A 21 -10.03 6.90 -2.94
N TYR A 22 -11.02 7.27 -3.76
CA TYR A 22 -11.79 8.50 -3.56
C TYR A 22 -12.70 8.49 -2.32
N VAL A 23 -12.98 7.30 -1.78
CA VAL A 23 -13.80 7.12 -0.58
C VAL A 23 -12.92 7.05 0.68
N SER A 24 -11.68 6.60 0.51
CA SER A 24 -10.76 6.32 1.62
C SER A 24 -9.80 7.47 1.91
N LEU A 25 -9.27 8.15 0.88
CA LEU A 25 -8.26 9.20 1.03
C LEU A 25 -8.64 10.47 0.28
N SER A 26 -8.40 11.62 0.91
CA SER A 26 -8.41 12.91 0.23
C SER A 26 -7.25 13.01 -0.78
N ALA A 27 -7.34 13.97 -1.71
CA ALA A 27 -6.28 14.21 -2.69
C ALA A 27 -4.93 14.57 -2.04
N VAL A 28 -4.95 15.27 -0.90
CA VAL A 28 -3.74 15.64 -0.15
C VAL A 28 -3.13 14.41 0.51
N GLU A 29 -3.93 13.59 1.17
CA GLU A 29 -3.49 12.34 1.80
C GLU A 29 -2.93 11.37 0.76
N PHE A 30 -3.58 11.24 -0.40
CA PHE A 30 -3.07 10.40 -1.48
C PHE A 30 -1.73 10.91 -2.01
N ARG A 31 -1.56 12.23 -2.15
CA ARG A 31 -0.27 12.80 -2.57
C ARG A 31 0.82 12.54 -1.53
N ALA A 32 0.51 12.70 -0.25
CA ALA A 32 1.43 12.41 0.85
C ALA A 32 1.80 10.91 0.88
N LEU A 33 0.83 10.01 0.71
CA LEU A 33 1.06 8.57 0.61
C LEU A 33 2.06 8.25 -0.51
N LYS A 34 1.85 8.81 -1.72
CA LYS A 34 2.75 8.57 -2.86
C LYS A 34 4.18 9.03 -2.58
N LEU A 35 4.37 10.17 -1.93
CA LEU A 35 5.70 10.67 -1.58
C LEU A 35 6.35 9.77 -0.54
N LEU A 36 5.61 9.42 0.51
CA LEU A 36 6.10 8.56 1.59
C LEU A 36 6.60 7.21 1.05
N VAL A 37 5.81 6.54 0.21
CA VAL A 37 6.23 5.25 -0.34
C VAL A 37 7.30 5.38 -1.43
N ALA A 38 7.46 6.54 -2.07
CA ALA A 38 8.56 6.75 -3.01
C ALA A 38 9.90 6.95 -2.30
N GLU A 39 9.91 7.66 -1.17
CA GLU A 39 11.08 7.86 -0.33
C GLU A 39 11.43 6.59 0.44
N GLU A 40 10.42 5.93 1.01
CA GLU A 40 10.58 4.70 1.79
C GLU A 40 9.62 3.59 1.29
N PRO A 41 9.95 2.89 0.19
CA PRO A 41 9.09 1.84 -0.36
C PRO A 41 8.87 0.67 0.60
N GLU A 42 9.76 0.48 1.55
CA GLU A 42 9.73 -0.62 2.51
C GLU A 42 9.04 -0.28 3.83
N ILE A 43 8.44 0.91 3.96
CA ILE A 43 7.80 1.40 5.19
C ILE A 43 6.66 0.49 5.70
N GLY A 44 5.90 -0.13 4.79
CA GLY A 44 4.80 -1.04 5.15
C GLY A 44 5.29 -2.41 5.62
N ALA A 45 4.51 -3.01 6.52
CA ALA A 45 4.74 -4.37 7.00
C ALA A 45 4.58 -5.40 5.86
N LYS A 46 5.47 -6.39 5.77
CA LYS A 46 5.37 -7.45 4.77
C LYS A 46 4.16 -8.35 5.04
N LEU A 47 3.37 -8.63 4.00
CA LEU A 47 2.28 -9.58 4.09
C LEU A 47 2.83 -11.01 4.05
N GLN A 48 2.34 -11.88 4.94
CA GLN A 48 2.71 -13.29 4.94
C GLN A 48 2.29 -13.96 3.61
N GLY A 49 3.16 -14.80 3.06
CA GLY A 49 2.90 -15.51 1.80
C GLY A 49 3.15 -14.71 0.52
N SER A 50 3.56 -13.43 0.62
CA SER A 50 3.98 -12.62 -0.54
C SER A 50 5.41 -12.10 -0.37
N ARG A 51 6.19 -12.14 -1.44
CA ARG A 51 7.59 -11.67 -1.43
C ARG A 51 7.68 -10.14 -1.36
N ASN A 52 6.75 -9.46 -2.04
CA ASN A 52 6.84 -8.04 -2.34
C ASN A 52 5.62 -7.23 -1.90
N SER A 53 4.56 -7.87 -1.41
CA SER A 53 3.35 -7.18 -0.94
C SER A 53 3.50 -6.71 0.49
N ARG A 54 3.00 -5.51 0.75
CA ARG A 54 3.10 -4.80 2.02
C ARG A 54 1.76 -4.17 2.37
N SER A 55 1.55 -3.96 3.66
CA SER A 55 0.44 -3.20 4.24
C SER A 55 0.97 -2.03 5.04
N LEU A 56 0.40 -0.85 4.83
CA LEU A 56 0.75 0.38 5.54
C LEU A 56 -0.51 0.99 6.14
N ASP A 57 -0.49 1.22 7.46
CA ASP A 57 -1.49 2.04 8.13
C ASP A 57 -1.22 3.53 7.83
N PHE A 58 -2.16 4.18 7.15
CA PHE A 58 -2.03 5.57 6.73
C PHE A 58 -3.39 6.28 6.73
N ALA A 59 -3.47 7.42 7.42
CA ALA A 59 -4.67 8.27 7.46
C ALA A 59 -5.97 7.51 7.81
N GLY A 60 -5.92 6.62 8.80
CA GLY A 60 -7.07 5.80 9.20
C GLY A 60 -7.47 4.71 8.19
N CYS A 61 -6.60 4.42 7.23
CA CYS A 61 -6.77 3.35 6.25
C CYS A 61 -5.62 2.34 6.32
N VAL A 62 -5.86 1.11 5.89
CA VAL A 62 -4.81 0.17 5.52
C VAL A 62 -4.63 0.24 4.01
N VAL A 63 -3.43 0.58 3.58
CA VAL A 63 -3.03 0.61 2.16
C VAL A 63 -2.26 -0.66 1.86
N TYR A 64 -2.71 -1.42 0.87
CA TYR A 64 -2.01 -2.60 0.38
C TYR A 64 -1.31 -2.25 -0.92
N TYR A 65 0.00 -2.46 -0.95
CA TYR A 65 0.81 -2.18 -2.13
C TYR A 65 1.90 -3.24 -2.31
N SER A 66 2.43 -3.38 -3.51
CA SER A 66 3.64 -4.16 -3.74
C SER A 66 4.78 -3.27 -4.21
N TYR A 67 5.99 -3.62 -3.80
CA TYR A 67 7.20 -2.92 -4.20
C TYR A 67 8.14 -3.89 -4.93
N GLU A 68 8.49 -3.56 -6.17
CA GLU A 68 9.46 -4.31 -6.97
C GLU A 68 10.75 -3.51 -7.09
N PRO A 69 11.80 -3.83 -6.30
CA PRO A 69 13.03 -3.07 -6.23
C PRO A 69 13.80 -3.06 -7.56
N LEU A 70 13.70 -4.13 -8.36
CA LEU A 70 14.38 -4.22 -9.66
C LEU A 70 13.91 -3.16 -10.65
N PHE A 71 12.63 -2.78 -10.59
CA PHE A 71 12.03 -1.80 -11.49
C PHE A 71 11.72 -0.48 -10.79
N ARG A 72 12.06 -0.34 -9.49
CA ARG A 72 11.63 0.77 -8.63
C ARG A 72 10.14 1.08 -8.82
N ALA A 73 9.32 0.04 -8.82
CA ALA A 73 7.90 0.14 -9.12
C ALA A 73 7.07 -0.14 -7.88
N ILE A 74 6.07 0.71 -7.64
CA ILE A 74 5.09 0.58 -6.57
C ILE A 74 3.72 0.36 -7.20
N CYS A 75 3.10 -0.77 -6.90
CA CYS A 75 1.75 -1.09 -7.35
C CYS A 75 0.79 -1.02 -6.16
N PHE A 76 -0.08 -0.02 -6.15
CA PHE A 76 -1.14 0.06 -5.16
C PHE A 76 -2.26 -0.93 -5.52
N MET A 77 -2.51 -1.89 -4.65
CA MET A 77 -3.45 -2.98 -4.90
C MET A 77 -4.84 -2.68 -4.36
N ASP A 78 -4.92 -2.24 -3.10
CA ASP A 78 -6.19 -1.91 -2.44
C ASP A 78 -6.00 -0.90 -1.29
N VAL A 79 -7.09 -0.27 -0.87
CA VAL A 79 -7.13 0.62 0.28
C VAL A 79 -8.44 0.42 1.03
N GLU A 80 -8.32 0.14 2.32
CA GLU A 80 -9.45 -0.17 3.20
C GLU A 80 -9.50 0.84 4.34
N LYS A 81 -10.64 1.50 4.53
CA LYS A 81 -10.83 2.38 5.69
C LYS A 81 -11.00 1.53 6.93
N VAL A 82 -10.19 1.78 7.96
CA VAL A 82 -10.28 1.06 9.23
C VAL A 82 -11.26 1.81 10.11
N GLU A 83 -12.45 1.25 10.28
CA GLU A 83 -13.30 1.65 11.40
C GLU A 83 -12.71 1.05 12.67
N TRP A 84 -11.96 1.85 13.41
CA TRP A 84 -11.50 1.51 14.75
C TRP A 84 -12.69 1.52 15.73
N HIS A 85 -13.62 0.58 15.55
CA HIS A 85 -14.56 0.23 16.61
C HIS A 85 -13.75 -0.46 17.69
N GLY A 86 -13.68 0.17 18.86
CA GLY A 86 -12.84 -0.25 19.98
C GLY A 86 -12.79 -1.77 20.16
N LEU A 87 -11.56 -2.29 20.23
CA LEU A 87 -11.22 -3.66 20.67
C LEU A 87 -11.66 -4.83 19.77
N ARG A 88 -11.47 -4.76 18.45
CA ARG A 88 -11.30 -5.98 17.63
C ARG A 88 -10.18 -5.83 16.60
N PRO A 89 -9.32 -6.85 16.39
CA PRO A 89 -8.39 -6.85 15.29
C PRO A 89 -9.17 -6.75 13.96
N PRO A 90 -8.68 -5.98 12.97
CA PRO A 90 -9.36 -5.80 11.70
C PRO A 90 -9.60 -7.16 11.05
N SER A 91 -10.84 -7.40 10.64
CA SER A 91 -11.32 -8.62 9.97
C SER A 91 -10.58 -8.95 8.66
N CYS A 92 -9.70 -8.06 8.20
CA CYS A 92 -8.81 -8.24 7.06
C CYS A 92 -7.74 -9.32 7.31
N LEU A 93 -7.29 -9.51 8.56
CA LEU A 93 -6.40 -10.63 8.91
C LEU A 93 -7.06 -12.01 8.74
N LEU A 94 -8.40 -12.08 8.78
CA LEU A 94 -9.14 -13.32 8.53
C LEU A 94 -9.42 -13.57 7.04
N ARG A 95 -9.50 -12.52 6.21
CA ARG A 95 -9.74 -12.69 4.76
C ARG A 95 -8.49 -13.12 3.99
N LEU A 96 -7.29 -12.76 4.44
CA LEU A 96 -6.05 -13.23 3.82
C LEU A 96 -5.80 -14.74 4.06
N ARG A 97 -6.28 -15.32 5.17
CA ARG A 97 -6.24 -16.78 5.38
C ARG A 97 -7.07 -17.57 4.37
N ASN A 98 -8.15 -16.99 3.83
CA ASN A 98 -8.97 -17.65 2.81
C ASN A 98 -8.49 -17.43 1.37
N PHE A 99 -7.60 -16.46 1.12
CA PHE A 99 -7.00 -16.26 -0.20
C PHE A 99 -5.71 -17.08 -0.38
N PHE A 100 -4.96 -17.34 0.68
CA PHE A 100 -3.79 -18.21 0.68
C PHE A 100 -4.11 -19.54 1.37
N GLY A 101 -5.07 -20.30 0.81
CA GLY A 101 -5.55 -21.56 1.36
C GLY A 101 -4.44 -22.44 1.95
N VAL A 102 -4.52 -22.65 3.26
CA VAL A 102 -3.93 -23.78 3.99
C VAL A 102 -5.09 -24.53 4.61
#